data_AF-A0A9E6SI17-F1
#
_entry.id   AF-A0A9E6SI17-F1
#
_cell.length_a   1.000
_cell.length_b   1.000
_cell.length_c   1.000
_cell.angle_alpha   90.00
_cell.angle_beta   90.00
_cell.angle_gamma   90.00
#
_symmetry.space_group_name_H-M   'P 1'
#
loop_
_entity.id
_entity.type
_entity.pdbx_description
1 polymer ?
#
loop_
_entity_poly.entity_id
_entity_poly.type
_entity_poly.pdbx_seq_one_letter_code
_entity_poly.pdbx_strand_id
1 'polypeptide(L)'
;MFVALCIRENLARHVFYFALSSALLSGWLMLDDLFLIHEDLANRYLGIGEKSVLAALGTFVFAYLVAFSRTILRTNYSNLAIAFVFLAASVVIDVLLEKWVERLGPWTVFVEDGLKWIGICFWCAYHAATARQLLAESCLASTRAATNRAGP
;
A
#
# COMPACT_ATOMS: atom_id res chain seq x y z
N MET A 1 10.99 -0.76 -3.45
CA MET A 1 12.31 -1.36 -3.22
C MET A 1 13.42 -0.74 -4.09
N PHE A 2 13.27 -0.68 -5.42
CA PHE A 2 14.26 -0.06 -6.33
C PHE A 2 14.66 1.37 -5.97
N VAL A 3 13.71 2.23 -5.61
CA VAL A 3 13.96 3.63 -5.23
C VAL A 3 14.76 3.75 -3.92
N ALA A 4 14.55 2.85 -2.96
CA ALA A 4 15.33 2.83 -1.72
C ALA A 4 16.78 2.36 -1.96
N LEU A 5 16.99 1.45 -2.93
CA LEU A 5 18.32 0.94 -3.28
C LEU A 5 19.13 1.90 -4.15
N CYS A 6 18.49 2.62 -5.08
CA CYS A 6 19.18 3.59 -5.95
C CYS A 6 19.66 4.85 -5.22
N ILE A 7 19.22 5.10 -3.98
CA ILE A 7 19.40 6.42 -3.33
C ILE A 7 19.90 6.28 -1.88
N ARG A 8 20.78 5.30 -1.64
CA ARG A 8 21.40 5.09 -0.32
C ARG A 8 22.36 6.24 0.08
N GLU A 9 22.80 7.05 -0.88
CA GLU A 9 23.88 8.03 -0.67
C GLU A 9 23.42 9.47 -0.39
N ASN A 10 22.14 9.86 -0.60
CA ASN A 10 21.78 11.29 -0.58
C ASN A 10 20.36 11.68 -0.15
N LEU A 11 19.61 10.81 0.54
CA LEU A 11 18.25 11.12 1.00
C LEU A 11 18.14 11.31 2.51
N ALA A 12 17.29 12.27 2.91
CA ALA A 12 16.88 12.43 4.30
C ALA A 12 16.29 11.10 4.81
N ARG A 13 16.75 10.68 5.99
CA ARG A 13 16.44 9.39 6.63
C ARG A 13 14.93 9.04 6.63
N HIS A 14 14.06 10.04 6.73
CA HIS A 14 12.59 9.93 6.65
C HIS A 14 12.08 9.36 5.33
N VAL A 15 12.66 9.75 4.18
CA VAL A 15 12.20 9.33 2.85
C VAL A 15 12.57 7.87 2.58
N PHE A 16 13.75 7.45 3.03
CA PHE A 16 14.19 6.06 2.96
C PHE A 16 13.24 5.14 3.75
N TYR A 17 12.91 5.51 5.00
CA TYR A 17 11.96 4.73 5.80
C TYR A 17 10.59 4.67 5.14
N PHE A 18 10.05 5.78 4.62
CA PHE A 18 8.77 5.76 3.90
C PHE A 18 8.77 4.79 2.71
N ALA A 19 9.82 4.83 1.88
CA ALA A 19 9.93 3.95 0.70
C ALA A 19 10.12 2.48 1.09
N LEU A 20 10.86 2.20 2.16
CA LEU A 20 11.06 0.84 2.68
C LEU A 20 9.77 0.30 3.31
N SER A 21 9.09 1.08 4.16
CA SER A 21 7.81 0.72 4.76
C SER A 21 6.74 0.47 3.69
N SER A 22 6.66 1.33 2.66
CA SER A 22 5.75 1.13 1.53
C SER A 22 6.03 -0.19 0.80
N ALA A 23 7.31 -0.50 0.56
CA ALA A 23 7.70 -1.72 -0.15
C ALA A 23 7.43 -2.98 0.69
N LEU A 24 7.71 -2.93 2.00
CA LEU A 24 7.41 -4.02 2.92
C LEU A 24 5.90 -4.24 3.05
N LEU A 25 5.11 -3.16 3.15
CA LEU A 25 3.65 -3.25 3.24
C LEU A 25 3.05 -3.82 1.95
N SER A 26 3.47 -3.33 0.78
CA SER A 26 3.04 -3.91 -0.51
C SER A 26 3.49 -5.36 -0.69
N GLY A 27 4.70 -5.71 -0.25
CA GLY A 27 5.19 -7.08 -0.30
C GLY A 27 4.40 -8.01 0.62
N TRP A 28 4.02 -7.52 1.81
CA TRP A 28 3.17 -8.26 2.73
C TRP A 28 1.77 -8.47 2.16
N LEU A 29 1.12 -7.44 1.61
CA LEU A 29 -0.19 -7.56 0.96
C LEU A 29 -0.15 -8.57 -0.20
N MET A 30 0.90 -8.54 -1.02
CA MET A 30 1.08 -9.51 -2.10
C MET A 30 1.26 -10.94 -1.58
N LEU A 31 2.02 -11.14 -0.49
CA LEU A 31 2.20 -12.45 0.12
C LEU A 31 0.91 -12.97 0.75
N ASP A 32 0.15 -12.08 1.39
CA ASP A 32 -1.15 -12.41 1.98
C ASP A 32 -2.14 -12.89 0.91
N ASP A 33 -2.28 -12.15 -0.20
CA ASP A 33 -3.15 -12.54 -1.33
C ASP A 33 -2.64 -13.81 -2.05
N LEU A 34 -1.32 -13.99 -2.21
CA LEU A 34 -0.77 -15.15 -2.94
C LEU A 34 -0.90 -16.46 -2.15
N PHE A 35 -0.70 -16.39 -0.84
CA PHE A 35 -0.76 -17.56 0.04
C PHE A 35 -2.10 -17.70 0.75
N LEU A 36 -3.06 -16.81 0.47
CA LEU A 36 -4.38 -16.80 1.08
C LEU A 36 -4.24 -16.85 2.60
N ILE A 37 -3.30 -16.06 3.16
CA ILE A 37 -2.87 -16.23 4.56
C ILE A 37 -4.03 -15.88 5.49
N HIS A 38 -4.74 -14.81 5.20
CA HIS A 38 -5.89 -14.34 5.97
C HIS A 38 -7.11 -15.27 5.94
N GLU A 39 -7.25 -16.13 4.93
CA GLU A 39 -8.44 -16.95 4.69
C GLU A 39 -8.19 -18.46 4.88
N ASP A 40 -7.14 -19.03 4.29
CA ASP A 40 -6.90 -20.48 4.31
C ASP A 40 -5.76 -20.85 5.27
N LEU A 41 -4.61 -20.16 5.17
CA LEU A 41 -3.40 -20.58 5.88
C LEU A 41 -3.50 -20.36 7.39
N ALA A 42 -3.97 -19.19 7.83
CA ALA A 42 -4.12 -18.89 9.24
C ALA A 42 -5.22 -19.74 9.90
N ASN A 43 -6.29 -20.03 9.18
CA ASN A 43 -7.37 -20.87 9.69
C ASN A 43 -6.89 -22.33 9.81
N ARG A 44 -6.26 -22.89 8.77
CA ARG A 44 -5.80 -24.28 8.74
C ARG A 44 -4.65 -24.58 9.70
N TYR A 45 -3.68 -23.68 9.85
CA TYR A 45 -2.46 -23.96 10.61
C TYR A 45 -2.39 -23.27 11.98
N LEU A 46 -3.02 -22.10 12.15
CA LEU A 46 -2.97 -21.33 13.40
C LEU A 46 -4.28 -21.40 14.19
N GLY A 47 -5.37 -21.89 13.58
CA GLY A 47 -6.70 -21.94 14.19
C GLY A 47 -7.28 -20.55 14.47
N ILE A 48 -6.76 -19.52 13.80
CA ILE A 48 -7.21 -18.14 13.95
C ILE A 48 -8.32 -17.90 12.93
N GLY A 49 -9.48 -17.42 13.40
CA GLY A 49 -10.58 -17.09 12.51
C GLY A 49 -10.22 -15.93 11.59
N GLU A 50 -10.55 -16.08 10.31
CA GLU A 50 -10.33 -15.14 9.19
C GLU A 50 -10.56 -13.66 9.56
N LYS A 51 -11.70 -13.38 10.20
CA LYS A 51 -12.08 -12.03 10.67
C LYS A 51 -11.04 -11.38 11.59
N SER A 52 -10.34 -12.18 12.39
CA SER A 52 -9.30 -11.70 13.31
C SER A 52 -8.03 -11.31 12.55
N VAL A 53 -7.66 -12.07 11.51
CA VAL A 53 -6.50 -11.77 10.67
C VAL A 53 -6.77 -10.52 9.83
N LEU A 54 -7.95 -10.43 9.23
CA LEU A 54 -8.41 -9.23 8.52
C LEU A 54 -8.45 -8.00 9.44
N ALA A 55 -8.95 -8.13 10.67
CA ALA A 55 -8.95 -7.02 11.63
C ALA A 55 -7.52 -6.59 12.02
N ALA A 56 -6.60 -7.53 12.19
CA ALA A 56 -5.19 -7.22 12.45
C ALA A 56 -4.55 -6.50 11.25
N LEU A 57 -4.77 -7.01 10.03
CA LEU A 57 -4.27 -6.41 8.79
C LEU A 57 -4.81 -4.98 8.61
N GLY A 58 -6.12 -4.79 8.79
CA GLY A 58 -6.76 -3.49 8.76
C GLY A 58 -6.19 -2.53 9.80
N THR A 59 -5.88 -3.02 11.01
CA THR A 59 -5.24 -2.22 12.06
C THR A 59 -3.82 -1.81 11.68
N PHE A 60 -3.02 -2.69 11.08
CA PHE A 60 -1.69 -2.36 10.58
C PHE A 60 -1.73 -1.31 9.47
N VAL A 61 -2.66 -1.46 8.53
CA VAL A 61 -2.88 -0.51 7.44
C VAL A 61 -3.32 0.85 7.99
N PHE A 62 -4.21 0.86 8.98
CA PHE A 62 -4.64 2.08 9.66
C PHE A 62 -3.50 2.75 10.43
N ALA A 63 -2.69 1.97 11.17
CA ALA A 63 -1.52 2.48 11.87
C ALA A 63 -0.51 3.09 10.89
N TYR A 64 -0.30 2.47 9.73
CA TYR A 64 0.54 3.02 8.66
C TYR A 64 -0.01 4.35 8.14
N LEU A 65 -1.31 4.42 7.83
CA LEU A 65 -2.01 5.65 7.43
C LEU A 65 -1.82 6.79 8.42
N VAL A 66 -2.01 6.52 9.72
CA VAL A 66 -1.87 7.52 10.78
C VAL A 66 -0.42 7.96 10.93
N ALA A 67 0.53 7.01 10.97
CA ALA A 67 1.95 7.29 11.12
C ALA A 67 2.51 8.13 9.97
N PHE A 68 2.07 7.87 8.73
CA PHE A 68 2.54 8.57 7.53
C PHE A 68 1.58 9.65 7.03
N SER A 69 0.52 9.97 7.79
CA SER A 69 -0.51 10.96 7.44
C SER A 69 0.06 12.30 6.98
N ARG A 70 1.09 12.83 7.67
CA ARG A 70 1.76 14.09 7.30
C ARG A 70 2.49 14.02 5.95
N THR A 71 3.02 12.84 5.60
CA THR A 71 3.69 12.63 4.31
C THR A 71 2.64 12.43 3.20
N ILE A 72 1.58 11.69 3.49
CA ILE A 72 0.47 11.44 2.57
C ILE A 72 -0.24 12.74 2.20
N LEU A 73 -0.55 13.60 3.18
CA LEU A 73 -1.20 14.90 2.98
C LEU A 73 -0.33 15.91 2.20
N ARG A 74 1.00 15.70 2.14
CA ARG A 74 1.92 16.50 1.31
C ARG A 74 1.98 16.02 -0.14
N THR A 75 1.40 14.87 -0.45
CA THR A 75 1.39 14.26 -1.78
C THR A 75 -0.03 14.21 -2.33
N ASN A 76 -0.17 13.86 -3.61
CA ASN A 76 -1.47 13.79 -4.26
C ASN A 76 -2.22 12.52 -3.81
N TYR A 77 -2.96 12.63 -2.71
CA TYR A 77 -3.62 11.50 -2.03
C TYR A 77 -4.88 10.98 -2.75
N SER A 78 -5.33 11.62 -3.83
CA SER A 78 -6.53 11.22 -4.59
C SER A 78 -6.48 9.76 -5.04
N ASN A 79 -5.32 9.30 -5.55
CA ASN A 79 -5.15 7.91 -5.96
C ASN A 79 -5.16 6.95 -4.77
N LEU A 80 -4.60 7.37 -3.63
CA LEU A 80 -4.61 6.57 -2.41
C LEU A 80 -6.03 6.44 -1.84
N ALA A 81 -6.81 7.52 -1.86
CA ALA A 81 -8.20 7.50 -1.43
C ALA A 81 -9.04 6.54 -2.27
N ILE A 82 -8.87 6.58 -3.60
CA ILE A 82 -9.54 5.63 -4.50
C ILE A 82 -9.11 4.19 -4.18
N ALA A 83 -7.80 3.94 -4.03
CA ALA A 83 -7.29 2.63 -3.65
C ALA A 83 -7.95 2.08 -2.37
N PHE A 84 -8.06 2.92 -1.34
CA PHE A 84 -8.70 2.55 -0.08
C PHE A 84 -10.19 2.27 -0.21
N VAL A 85 -10.91 3.07 -1.00
CA VAL A 85 -12.34 2.84 -1.24
C VAL A 85 -12.56 1.48 -1.89
N PHE A 86 -11.77 1.14 -2.90
CA PHE A 86 -11.89 -0.14 -3.61
C PHE A 86 -11.47 -1.34 -2.75
N LEU A 87 -10.35 -1.24 -2.02
CA LEU A 87 -9.90 -2.30 -1.10
C LEU A 87 -10.88 -2.50 0.06
N ALA A 88 -11.36 -1.42 0.68
CA ALA A 88 -12.34 -1.52 1.76
C ALA A 88 -13.68 -2.07 1.26
N ALA A 89 -14.12 -1.68 0.06
CA ALA A 89 -15.33 -2.22 -0.54
C ALA A 89 -15.23 -3.73 -0.78
N SER A 90 -14.09 -4.21 -1.27
CA SER A 90 -13.83 -5.66 -1.39
C SER A 90 -13.95 -6.37 -0.04
N VAL A 91 -13.25 -5.90 1.00
CA VAL A 91 -13.31 -6.51 2.34
C VAL A 91 -14.71 -6.48 2.94
N VAL A 92 -15.48 -5.41 2.70
CA VAL A 92 -16.88 -5.32 3.16
C VAL A 92 -17.76 -6.35 2.46
N ILE A 93 -17.56 -6.56 1.15
CA ILE A 93 -18.29 -7.58 0.41
C ILE A 93 -18.00 -8.98 0.98
N ASP A 94 -16.72 -9.25 1.22
CA ASP A 94 -16.22 -10.52 1.73
C ASP A 94 -16.71 -10.81 3.16
N VAL A 95 -16.63 -9.84 4.09
CA VAL A 95 -16.95 -10.08 5.51
C VAL A 95 -18.42 -9.84 5.90
N LEU A 96 -19.06 -8.81 5.33
CA LEU A 96 -20.41 -8.39 5.72
C LEU A 96 -21.48 -8.86 4.74
N LEU A 97 -21.18 -8.86 3.44
CA LEU A 97 -22.14 -9.22 2.42
C LEU A 97 -22.01 -10.65 1.92
N GLU A 98 -21.06 -11.45 2.42
CA GLU A 98 -20.88 -12.88 2.09
C GLU A 98 -22.22 -13.60 1.86
N LYS A 99 -23.07 -13.61 2.88
CA LYS A 99 -24.38 -14.32 2.87
C LYS A 99 -25.41 -13.74 1.91
N TRP A 100 -25.33 -12.44 1.62
CA TRP A 100 -26.24 -11.75 0.70
C TRP A 100 -25.81 -11.95 -0.75
N VAL A 101 -24.50 -11.97 -0.95
CA VAL A 101 -23.85 -11.94 -2.25
C VAL A 101 -23.59 -13.37 -2.73
N GLU A 102 -23.43 -14.37 -1.84
CA GLU A 102 -23.39 -15.82 -2.12
C GLU A 102 -24.45 -16.30 -3.12
N ARG A 103 -25.63 -15.67 -3.13
CA ARG A 103 -26.72 -15.95 -4.10
C ARG A 103 -26.35 -15.68 -5.56
N LEU A 104 -25.33 -14.86 -5.80
CA LEU A 104 -24.79 -14.53 -7.13
C LEU A 104 -23.77 -15.59 -7.61
N GLY A 105 -23.37 -16.55 -6.75
CA GLY A 105 -22.49 -17.65 -7.12
C GLY A 105 -21.11 -17.17 -7.60
N PRO A 106 -20.57 -17.66 -8.72
CA PRO A 106 -19.22 -17.31 -9.19
C PRO A 106 -18.98 -15.81 -9.45
N TRP A 107 -20.05 -15.02 -9.63
CA TRP A 107 -19.95 -13.58 -9.85
C TRP A 107 -19.49 -12.80 -8.62
N THR A 108 -19.65 -13.37 -7.43
CA THR A 108 -19.18 -12.75 -6.17
C THR A 108 -17.68 -12.62 -6.17
N VAL A 109 -17.00 -13.73 -6.43
CA VAL A 109 -15.54 -13.85 -6.50
C VAL A 109 -15.00 -12.90 -7.56
N PHE A 110 -15.65 -12.84 -8.74
CA PHE A 110 -15.22 -11.93 -9.80
C PHE A 110 -15.31 -10.45 -9.40
N VAL A 111 -16.40 -10.03 -8.74
CA VAL A 111 -16.58 -8.65 -8.30
C VAL A 111 -15.60 -8.31 -7.17
N GLU A 112 -15.46 -9.22 -6.22
CA GLU A 112 -14.53 -9.07 -5.09
C GLU A 112 -13.08 -8.94 -5.58
N ASP A 113 -12.61 -9.89 -6.40
CA ASP A 113 -11.27 -9.87 -7.00
C ASP A 113 -11.06 -8.64 -7.87
N GLY A 114 -12.08 -8.24 -8.64
CA GLY A 114 -12.03 -7.03 -9.47
C GLY A 114 -11.84 -5.77 -8.63
N LEU A 115 -12.53 -5.65 -7.50
CA LEU A 115 -12.37 -4.54 -6.56
C LEU A 115 -10.99 -4.55 -5.88
N LYS A 116 -10.48 -5.73 -5.46
CA LYS A 116 -9.11 -5.90 -4.95
C LYS A 116 -8.10 -5.39 -5.99
N TRP A 117 -8.26 -5.83 -7.24
CA TRP A 117 -7.35 -5.48 -8.33
C TRP A 117 -7.31 -3.98 -8.62
N ILE A 118 -8.47 -3.33 -8.77
CA ILE A 118 -8.56 -1.89 -8.98
C ILE A 118 -7.91 -1.14 -7.80
N GLY A 119 -8.20 -1.57 -6.57
CA GLY A 119 -7.59 -1.04 -5.36
C GLY A 119 -6.06 -1.11 -5.39
N ILE A 120 -5.49 -2.28 -5.73
CA ILE A 120 -4.05 -2.50 -5.83
C ILE A 120 -3.44 -1.66 -6.96
N CYS A 121 -4.11 -1.52 -8.11
CA CYS A 121 -3.63 -0.67 -9.21
C CYS A 121 -3.49 0.79 -8.77
N PHE A 122 -4.50 1.35 -8.10
CA PHE A 122 -4.45 2.72 -7.59
C PHE A 122 -3.43 2.89 -6.46
N TRP A 123 -3.28 1.88 -5.60
CA TRP A 123 -2.23 1.82 -4.57
C TRP A 123 -0.84 1.89 -5.21
N CYS A 124 -0.58 1.07 -6.22
CA CYS A 124 0.68 1.04 -6.95
C CYS A 124 0.93 2.36 -7.68
N ALA A 125 -0.09 2.92 -8.35
CA ALA A 125 0.02 4.19 -9.05
C ALA A 125 0.38 5.33 -8.09
N TYR A 126 -0.20 5.37 -6.90
CA TYR A 126 0.13 6.34 -5.86
C TYR A 126 1.59 6.21 -5.40
N HIS A 127 2.04 5.00 -5.08
CA HIS A 127 3.41 4.77 -4.62
C HIS A 127 4.44 5.07 -5.72
N ALA A 128 4.15 4.73 -6.97
CA ALA A 128 5.00 5.06 -8.11
C ALA A 128 5.09 6.57 -8.35
N ALA A 129 3.96 7.28 -8.31
CA ALA A 129 3.91 8.73 -8.47
C ALA A 129 4.67 9.45 -7.34
N THR A 130 4.44 9.04 -6.10
CA THR A 130 5.10 9.59 -4.91
C THR A 130 6.60 9.36 -4.96
N ALA A 131 7.04 8.16 -5.33
CA ALA A 131 8.46 7.86 -5.46
C ALA A 131 9.14 8.69 -6.55
N ARG A 132 8.46 8.92 -7.68
CA ARG A 132 8.97 9.76 -8.77
C ARG A 132 9.10 11.23 -8.34
N GLN A 133 8.14 11.75 -7.58
CA GLN A 133 8.19 13.11 -7.04
C GLN A 133 9.36 13.28 -6.07
N LEU A 134 9.51 12.35 -5.11
CA LEU A 134 10.60 12.39 -4.12
C LEU A 134 11.99 12.30 -4.77
N LEU A 135 12.13 11.45 -5.80
CA LEU A 135 13.35 11.35 -6.62
C LEU A 135 13.68 12.66 -7.33
N ALA A 136 12.69 13.30 -7.95
CA ALA A 136 12.87 14.55 -8.67
C ALA A 136 13.30 15.69 -7.74
N GLU A 137 12.65 15.83 -6.58
CA GLU A 137 13.00 16.83 -5.56
C GLU A 137 14.44 16.65 -5.06
N SER A 138 14.87 15.41 -4.87
CA SER A 138 16.21 15.08 -4.37
C SER A 138 17.30 15.34 -5.41
N CYS A 139 17.04 15.02 -6.68
CA CYS A 139 17.93 15.32 -7.79
C CYS A 139 18.12 16.84 -7.98
N LEU A 140 17.03 17.61 -7.87
CA LEU A 140 17.07 19.07 -7.92
C LEU A 140 17.85 19.68 -6.74
N ALA A 141 17.66 19.14 -5.53
CA ALA A 141 18.40 19.59 -4.34
C ALA A 141 19.91 19.31 -4.47
N SER A 142 20.30 18.12 -4.94
CA SER A 142 21.69 17.76 -5.17
C SER A 142 22.35 18.65 -6.24
N THR A 143 21.63 18.93 -7.33
CA THR A 143 22.11 19.84 -8.39
C THR A 143 22.36 21.24 -7.83
N ARG A 144 21.39 21.81 -7.08
CA ARG A 144 21.55 23.13 -6.45
C ARG A 144 22.73 23.21 -5.48
N ALA A 145 22.95 22.16 -4.69
CA ALA A 145 24.07 22.09 -3.75
C ALA A 145 25.42 22.06 -4.47
N ALA A 146 25.52 21.38 -5.62
CA ALA A 146 26.72 21.39 -6.46
C ALA A 146 26.96 22.75 -7.10
N THR A 147 25.91 23.43 -7.58
CA THR A 147 26.04 24.79 -8.16
C THR A 147 26.49 25.81 -7.12
N ASN A 148 25.97 25.76 -5.89
CA ASN A 148 26.38 26.65 -4.80
C ASN A 148 27.83 26.43 -4.33
N ARG A 149 28.41 25.24 -4.54
CA ARG A 149 29.83 24.97 -4.26
C ARG A 149 30.77 25.37 -5.41
N ALA A 150 30.21 25.60 -6.60
CA ALA A 150 30.95 25.98 -7.81
C ALA A 150 30.81 27.47 -8.17
N GLY A 151 29.99 28.22 -7.42
CA GLY A 151 29.97 29.69 -7.47
C GLY A 151 31.20 30.29 -6.76
N PRO A 152 31.66 31.47 -7.21
CA PRO A 152 33.03 31.99 -6.99
C PRO A 152 33.42 32.24 -5.53
#